data_AF-A0A6C1DWS0-F1
#
_entry.id   AF-A0A6C1DWS0-F1
#
_cell.length_a   1.000
_cell.length_b   1.000
_cell.length_c   1.000
_cell.angle_alpha   90.00
_cell.angle_beta   90.00
_cell.angle_gamma   90.00
#
_symmetry.space_group_name_H-M   'P 1'
#
loop_
_entity.id
_entity.type
_entity.pdbx_description
1 polymer ?
#
loop_
_entity_poly.entity_id
_entity_poly.type
_entity_poly.pdbx_seq_one_letter_code
_entity_poly.pdbx_strand_id
1 'polypeptide(L)'
;MKINVSRPLQFLQWSSYIVVAFLIQLLIILPLSILIYHDFYLRLLPADSSNVVPLNTFNILNGVQFGTKFFQSIKSIPVGTDLPQTIDNGLSQLIPMRDNMEYKLDLNLQLYCQSKTDHLNLDNLLIDVYRGPGPLLGAPGGSNSKDEKIFHTSRPIVCLALTDSMSPQEIEQLGPSRLDVYDEEWLNTIRIEDKISLESSYETISVFLKTEIAQRNLIIHPESGIKFRMNFEQGLRNLMLRKRFLSYIIGISIFHCIICVLFFITGCTAFIFVRKGQEKSKKHS
;
A
#
# COMPACT_ATOMS: atom_id res chain seq x y z
N MET A 1 -17.59 66.04 17.35
CA MET A 1 -17.07 64.99 16.45
C MET A 1 -18.19 63.95 16.25
N LYS A 2 -18.83 63.88 15.08
CA LYS A 2 -19.88 62.88 14.82
C LYS A 2 -19.18 61.56 14.45
N ILE A 3 -19.18 60.59 15.37
CA ILE A 3 -18.65 59.25 15.11
C ILE A 3 -19.58 58.59 14.09
N ASN A 4 -19.03 58.21 12.94
CA ASN A 4 -19.79 57.65 11.84
C ASN A 4 -20.02 56.15 12.10
N VAL A 5 -21.07 55.84 12.88
CA VAL A 5 -21.44 54.48 13.34
C VAL A 5 -21.79 53.52 12.19
N SER A 6 -22.01 54.03 10.97
CA SER A 6 -22.34 53.23 9.78
C SER A 6 -21.23 52.28 9.32
N ARG A 7 -19.95 52.69 9.43
CA ARG A 7 -18.80 51.88 9.00
C ARG A 7 -18.57 50.62 9.85
N PRO A 8 -18.56 50.68 11.20
CA PRO A 8 -18.42 49.47 12.00
C PRO A 8 -19.60 48.52 11.85
N LEU A 9 -20.82 49.04 11.65
CA LEU A 9 -22.02 48.22 11.44
C LEU A 9 -21.93 47.42 10.12
N GLN A 10 -21.44 48.04 9.05
CA GLN A 10 -21.20 47.35 7.77
C GLN A 10 -20.15 46.24 7.93
N PHE A 11 -19.04 46.51 8.63
CA PHE A 11 -18.01 45.50 8.87
C PHE A 11 -18.56 44.28 9.63
N LEU A 12 -19.42 44.52 10.63
CA LEU A 12 -20.06 43.45 11.39
C LEU A 12 -21.01 42.60 10.53
N GLN A 13 -21.73 43.22 9.58
CA GLN A 13 -22.55 42.49 8.60
C GLN A 13 -21.69 41.63 7.67
N TRP A 14 -20.61 42.17 7.11
CA TRP A 14 -19.67 41.41 6.26
C TRP A 14 -19.03 40.25 7.03
N SER A 15 -18.59 40.49 8.27
CA SER A 15 -18.05 39.44 9.14
C SER A 15 -19.08 38.34 9.39
N SER A 16 -20.35 38.70 9.65
CA SER A 16 -21.42 37.71 9.83
C SER A 16 -21.61 36.86 8.58
N TYR A 17 -21.60 37.47 7.39
CA TYR A 17 -21.72 36.72 6.13
C TYR A 17 -20.53 35.79 5.89
N ILE A 18 -19.30 36.26 6.17
CA ILE A 18 -18.09 35.44 6.04
C ILE A 18 -18.14 34.25 7.00
N VAL A 19 -18.53 34.48 8.26
CA VAL A 19 -18.65 33.41 9.26
C VAL A 19 -19.71 32.39 8.86
N VAL A 20 -20.88 32.83 8.40
CA VAL A 20 -21.93 31.92 7.92
C VAL A 20 -21.47 31.14 6.69
N ALA A 21 -20.83 31.79 5.72
CA ALA A 21 -20.30 31.12 4.54
C ALA A 21 -19.23 30.09 4.91
N PHE A 22 -18.34 30.42 5.84
CA PHE A 22 -17.33 29.51 6.37
C PHE A 22 -17.95 28.32 7.09
N LEU A 23 -18.99 28.54 7.91
CA LEU A 23 -19.72 27.45 8.57
C LEU A 23 -20.40 26.53 7.57
N ILE A 24 -21.03 27.07 6.51
CA ILE A 24 -21.61 26.26 5.43
C ILE A 24 -20.53 25.43 4.73
N GLN A 25 -19.38 26.04 4.44
CA GLN A 25 -18.23 25.34 3.84
C GLN A 25 -17.75 24.17 4.71
N LEU A 26 -17.57 24.42 6.01
CA LEU A 26 -16.98 23.45 6.94
C LEU A 26 -17.97 22.35 7.37
N LEU A 27 -19.25 22.69 7.58
CA LEU A 27 -20.24 21.77 8.13
C LEU A 27 -21.06 21.03 7.07
N ILE A 28 -21.21 21.60 5.86
CA ILE A 28 -22.07 21.02 4.82
C ILE A 28 -21.23 20.59 3.62
N ILE A 29 -20.50 21.53 3.00
CA ILE A 29 -19.84 21.29 1.71
C ILE A 29 -18.66 20.32 1.87
N LEU A 30 -17.81 20.53 2.88
CA LEU A 30 -16.64 19.69 3.10
C LEU A 30 -17.03 18.23 3.45
N PRO A 31 -17.90 17.93 4.42
CA PRO A 31 -18.32 16.56 4.71
C PRO A 31 -19.00 15.88 3.52
N LEU A 32 -19.82 16.62 2.78
CA LEU A 32 -20.45 16.11 1.57
C LEU A 32 -19.42 15.74 0.48
N SER A 33 -18.40 16.59 0.28
CA SER A 33 -17.33 16.30 -0.67
C SER A 33 -16.53 15.05 -0.30
N ILE A 34 -16.26 14.86 1.00
CA ILE A 34 -15.57 13.67 1.52
C ILE A 34 -16.41 12.42 1.28
N LEU A 35 -17.71 12.47 1.61
CA LEU A 35 -18.61 11.33 1.45
C LEU A 35 -18.74 10.90 -0.01
N ILE A 36 -19.01 11.86 -0.91
CA ILE A 36 -19.18 11.56 -2.34
C ILE A 36 -17.86 11.03 -2.93
N TYR A 37 -16.73 11.66 -2.60
CA TYR A 37 -15.45 11.18 -3.11
C TYR A 37 -15.09 9.80 -2.53
N HIS A 38 -15.41 9.54 -1.27
CA HIS A 38 -15.17 8.23 -0.66
C HIS A 38 -15.94 7.11 -1.36
N ASP A 39 -17.23 7.32 -1.64
CA ASP A 39 -18.06 6.37 -2.40
C ASP A 39 -17.52 6.20 -3.83
N PHE A 40 -17.18 7.30 -4.52
CA PHE A 40 -16.54 7.24 -5.83
C PHE A 40 -15.22 6.44 -5.80
N TYR A 41 -14.38 6.68 -4.78
CA TYR A 41 -13.09 6.01 -4.62
C TYR A 41 -13.26 4.51 -4.43
N LEU A 42 -14.18 4.07 -3.55
CA LEU A 42 -14.43 2.65 -3.28
C LEU A 42 -15.02 1.91 -4.49
N ARG A 43 -15.85 2.58 -5.30
CA ARG A 43 -16.36 2.01 -6.55
C ARG A 43 -15.29 1.88 -7.63
N LEU A 44 -14.34 2.81 -7.66
CA LEU A 44 -13.25 2.81 -8.63
C LEU A 44 -12.17 1.79 -8.27
N LEU A 45 -11.85 1.69 -6.98
CA LEU A 45 -10.83 0.83 -6.40
C LEU A 45 -11.45 0.02 -5.26
N PRO A 46 -11.87 -1.22 -5.53
CA PRO A 46 -12.47 -2.04 -4.49
C PRO A 46 -11.43 -2.34 -3.40
N ALA A 47 -11.89 -2.54 -2.17
CA ALA A 47 -11.01 -2.64 -1.00
C ALA A 47 -10.03 -3.83 -1.06
N ASP A 48 -10.34 -4.82 -1.88
CA ASP A 48 -9.57 -6.05 -2.15
C ASP A 48 -8.59 -5.91 -3.32
N SER A 49 -8.45 -4.71 -3.90
CA SER A 49 -7.51 -4.42 -4.99
C SER A 49 -6.04 -4.59 -4.62
N SER A 50 -5.72 -4.69 -3.33
CA SER A 50 -4.42 -5.15 -2.85
C SER A 50 -4.55 -6.02 -1.62
N ASN A 51 -3.85 -7.15 -1.60
CA ASN A 51 -3.72 -8.01 -0.44
C ASN A 51 -2.25 -8.17 -0.05
N VAL A 52 -1.96 -8.13 1.25
CA VAL A 52 -0.61 -8.36 1.79
C VAL A 52 -0.61 -9.72 2.45
N VAL A 53 0.27 -10.60 1.97
CA VAL A 53 0.44 -11.95 2.50
C VAL A 53 1.82 -12.02 3.15
N PRO A 54 1.90 -12.16 4.48
CA PRO A 54 3.17 -12.34 5.18
C PRO A 54 3.90 -13.61 4.69
N LEU A 55 5.23 -13.59 4.67
CA LEU A 55 6.02 -14.76 4.23
C LEU A 55 5.92 -15.95 5.19
N ASN A 56 5.59 -15.70 6.46
CA ASN A 56 5.42 -16.76 7.46
C ASN A 56 4.21 -17.67 7.19
N THR A 57 3.25 -17.24 6.36
CA THR A 57 2.09 -18.05 5.94
C THR A 57 2.36 -18.90 4.71
N PHE A 58 3.59 -18.89 4.17
CA PHE A 58 3.97 -19.73 3.03
C PHE A 58 4.47 -21.07 3.53
N ASN A 59 4.33 -22.11 2.70
CA ASN A 59 5.06 -23.34 2.95
C ASN A 59 6.55 -23.13 2.68
N ILE A 60 7.38 -23.59 3.62
CA ILE A 60 8.82 -23.36 3.61
C ILE A 60 9.54 -24.67 3.31
N LEU A 61 10.39 -24.66 2.28
CA LEU A 61 11.36 -25.72 2.01
C LEU A 61 12.76 -25.18 2.32
N ASN A 62 13.29 -25.62 3.45
CA ASN A 62 14.65 -25.31 3.89
C ASN A 62 15.67 -26.27 3.25
N GLY A 63 16.89 -25.80 3.01
CA GLY A 63 18.03 -26.65 2.64
C GLY A 63 18.11 -27.02 1.15
N VAL A 64 17.36 -26.34 0.28
CA VAL A 64 17.49 -26.51 -1.18
C VAL A 64 18.61 -25.60 -1.67
N GLN A 65 19.72 -26.17 -2.15
CA GLN A 65 20.83 -25.44 -2.81
C GLN A 65 21.19 -24.07 -2.17
N PHE A 66 21.47 -24.06 -0.86
CA PHE A 66 21.92 -22.86 -0.13
C PHE A 66 20.88 -21.72 -0.04
N GLY A 67 19.60 -22.08 -0.11
CA GLY A 67 18.50 -21.13 -0.02
C GLY A 67 17.26 -21.69 0.67
N THR A 68 16.28 -20.80 0.81
CA THR A 68 14.96 -21.09 1.35
C THR A 68 13.93 -20.83 0.27
N LYS A 69 13.12 -21.84 -0.06
CA LYS A 69 12.01 -21.71 -1.02
C LYS A 69 10.69 -21.58 -0.27
N PHE A 70 10.03 -20.45 -0.47
CA PHE A 70 8.67 -20.18 -0.02
C PHE A 70 7.73 -20.51 -1.16
N PHE A 71 6.67 -21.26 -0.92
CA PHE A 71 5.69 -21.57 -1.96
C PHE A 71 4.28 -21.62 -1.40
N GLN A 72 3.32 -21.19 -2.21
CA GLN A 72 1.92 -21.19 -1.83
C GLN A 72 1.02 -21.31 -3.06
N SER A 73 -0.09 -22.03 -2.91
CA SER A 73 -1.10 -22.15 -3.94
C SER A 73 -2.02 -20.93 -3.94
N ILE A 74 -2.44 -20.54 -5.14
CA ILE A 74 -3.34 -19.44 -5.42
C ILE A 74 -4.75 -20.03 -5.60
N LYS A 75 -5.74 -19.39 -5.00
CA LYS A 75 -7.16 -19.71 -5.19
C LYS A 75 -7.79 -18.60 -6.01
N SER A 76 -8.19 -18.91 -7.23
CA SER A 76 -9.01 -17.98 -8.03
C SER A 76 -10.41 -17.88 -7.45
N ILE A 77 -10.87 -16.65 -7.28
CA ILE A 77 -12.18 -16.29 -6.76
C ILE A 77 -12.93 -15.45 -7.82
N PRO A 78 -14.15 -15.86 -8.20
CA PRO A 78 -14.92 -15.15 -9.22
C PRO A 78 -15.28 -13.72 -8.79
N VAL A 79 -15.42 -12.85 -9.79
CA VAL A 79 -15.83 -11.45 -9.58
C VAL A 79 -17.21 -11.39 -8.92
N GLY A 80 -17.37 -10.54 -7.91
CA GLY A 80 -18.64 -10.32 -7.21
C GLY A 80 -18.79 -11.07 -5.88
N THR A 81 -17.84 -11.94 -5.53
CA THR A 81 -17.71 -12.51 -4.18
C THR A 81 -16.65 -11.77 -3.38
N ASP A 82 -16.79 -11.67 -2.06
CA ASP A 82 -15.80 -11.01 -1.21
C ASP A 82 -14.49 -11.81 -1.19
N LEU A 83 -13.36 -11.12 -1.33
CA LEU A 83 -12.04 -11.74 -1.24
C LEU A 83 -11.70 -11.99 0.24
N PRO A 84 -11.49 -13.24 0.68
CA PRO A 84 -11.10 -13.51 2.05
C PRO A 84 -9.74 -12.87 2.32
N GLN A 85 -9.57 -12.33 3.52
CA GLN A 85 -8.26 -11.78 3.94
C GLN A 85 -7.39 -12.92 4.47
N THR A 86 -6.10 -12.87 4.13
CA THR A 86 -5.09 -13.76 4.70
C THR A 86 -4.74 -13.29 6.11
N ILE A 87 -4.92 -14.16 7.10
CA ILE A 87 -4.64 -13.85 8.50
C ILE A 87 -3.23 -14.32 8.83
N ASP A 88 -2.42 -13.48 9.49
CA ASP A 88 -1.14 -13.90 10.04
C ASP A 88 -1.35 -14.78 11.29
N ASN A 89 -1.44 -16.08 11.09
CA ASN A 89 -1.54 -17.08 12.16
C ASN A 89 -0.41 -18.13 12.09
N GLY A 90 0.61 -17.90 11.25
CA GLY A 90 1.70 -18.85 10.99
C GLY A 90 1.27 -20.16 10.32
N LEU A 91 0.03 -20.27 9.85
CA LEU A 91 -0.46 -21.44 9.10
C LEU A 91 -0.49 -21.16 7.60
N SER A 92 -0.19 -22.18 6.82
CA SER A 92 -0.28 -22.09 5.36
C SER A 92 -1.72 -21.86 4.90
N GLN A 93 -1.93 -20.78 4.14
CA GLN A 93 -3.24 -20.38 3.61
C GLN A 93 -3.15 -20.13 2.11
N LEU A 94 -4.15 -20.57 1.37
CA LEU A 94 -4.26 -20.27 -0.07
C LEU A 94 -4.32 -18.76 -0.28
N ILE A 95 -3.61 -18.26 -1.30
CA ILE A 95 -3.61 -16.84 -1.65
C ILE A 95 -4.85 -16.57 -2.50
N PRO A 96 -5.83 -15.81 -2.00
CA PRO A 96 -7.02 -15.53 -2.76
C PRO A 96 -6.72 -14.44 -3.80
N MET A 97 -7.02 -14.71 -5.06
CA MET A 97 -6.86 -13.78 -6.18
C MET A 97 -8.11 -13.81 -7.04
N ARG A 98 -8.47 -12.69 -7.67
CA ARG A 98 -9.62 -12.66 -8.59
C ARG A 98 -9.32 -13.31 -9.93
N ASP A 99 -10.29 -14.05 -10.43
CA ASP A 99 -10.30 -14.62 -11.78
C ASP A 99 -10.19 -13.50 -12.82
N ASN A 100 -9.49 -13.78 -13.93
CA ASN A 100 -9.37 -12.90 -15.10
C ASN A 100 -8.79 -11.50 -14.81
N MET A 101 -8.11 -11.31 -13.68
CA MET A 101 -7.39 -10.08 -13.34
C MET A 101 -5.90 -10.34 -13.25
N GLU A 102 -5.11 -9.49 -13.88
CA GLU A 102 -3.67 -9.49 -13.70
C GLU A 102 -3.29 -8.84 -12.37
N TYR A 103 -2.20 -9.29 -11.77
CA TYR A 103 -1.65 -8.73 -10.54
C TYR A 103 -0.19 -8.33 -10.73
N LYS A 104 0.21 -7.28 -10.05
CA LYS A 104 1.60 -6.95 -9.77
C LYS A 104 1.95 -7.50 -8.39
N LEU A 105 3.13 -8.08 -8.30
CA LEU A 105 3.68 -8.57 -7.06
C LEU A 105 4.77 -7.61 -6.60
N ASP A 106 4.57 -7.07 -5.40
CA ASP A 106 5.52 -6.21 -4.71
C ASP A 106 6.12 -7.02 -3.53
N LEU A 107 7.44 -7.24 -3.53
CA LEU A 107 8.17 -7.94 -2.46
C LEU A 107 8.72 -6.92 -1.46
N ASN A 108 8.45 -7.14 -0.17
CA ASN A 108 9.08 -6.45 0.93
C ASN A 108 9.79 -7.48 1.80
N LEU A 109 11.11 -7.60 1.66
CA LEU A 109 11.93 -8.55 2.39
C LEU A 109 12.73 -7.80 3.45
N GLN A 110 12.63 -8.28 4.68
CA GLN A 110 13.45 -7.87 5.81
C GLN A 110 14.11 -9.12 6.36
N LEU A 111 15.44 -9.17 6.36
CA LEU A 111 16.15 -10.37 6.77
C LEU A 111 17.49 -10.05 7.42
N TYR A 112 17.91 -10.94 8.32
CA TYR A 112 19.28 -11.01 8.78
C TYR A 112 20.01 -12.11 8.02
N CYS A 113 21.28 -11.85 7.76
CA CYS A 113 22.19 -12.87 7.25
C CYS A 113 23.23 -13.17 8.31
N GLN A 114 23.49 -14.44 8.57
CA GLN A 114 24.56 -14.89 9.46
C GLN A 114 25.59 -15.68 8.67
N SER A 115 26.86 -15.29 8.80
CA SER A 115 28.00 -16.04 8.31
C SER A 115 28.43 -17.11 9.30
N LYS A 116 28.80 -18.28 8.77
CA LYS A 116 29.60 -19.25 9.53
C LYS A 116 31.11 -19.03 9.39
N THR A 117 31.55 -18.11 8.54
CA THR A 117 32.97 -17.82 8.26
C THR A 117 33.30 -16.35 8.47
N ASP A 118 34.48 -16.07 9.03
CA ASP A 118 34.89 -14.72 9.45
C ASP A 118 35.49 -13.85 8.33
N HIS A 119 35.43 -14.29 7.07
CA HIS A 119 36.25 -13.67 6.02
C HIS A 119 35.53 -12.64 5.14
N LEU A 120 34.18 -12.59 5.13
CA LEU A 120 33.42 -11.64 4.33
C LEU A 120 32.09 -11.28 4.99
N ASN A 121 31.82 -9.99 5.20
CA ASN A 121 30.54 -9.51 5.74
C ASN A 121 29.55 -9.10 4.64
N LEU A 122 29.94 -9.23 3.36
CA LEU A 122 29.11 -8.91 2.21
C LEU A 122 28.87 -10.17 1.38
N ASP A 123 27.63 -10.35 0.93
CA ASP A 123 27.22 -11.40 0.00
C ASP A 123 26.13 -10.85 -0.93
N ASN A 124 25.78 -11.60 -1.97
CA ASN A 124 24.65 -11.29 -2.83
C ASN A 124 23.48 -12.24 -2.53
N LEU A 125 22.32 -11.66 -2.25
CA LEU A 125 21.05 -12.36 -2.22
C LEU A 125 20.48 -12.45 -3.63
N LEU A 126 20.36 -13.67 -4.13
CA LEU A 126 19.68 -13.97 -5.37
C LEU A 126 18.21 -14.30 -5.04
N ILE A 127 17.31 -13.53 -5.65
CA ILE A 127 15.87 -13.67 -5.49
C ILE A 127 15.29 -14.16 -6.81
N ASP A 128 14.81 -15.40 -6.80
CA ASP A 128 14.15 -16.03 -7.93
C ASP A 128 12.65 -16.20 -7.64
N VAL A 129 11.78 -15.84 -8.58
CA VAL A 129 10.34 -16.10 -8.49
C VAL A 129 9.94 -17.03 -9.61
N TYR A 130 9.18 -18.07 -9.27
CA TYR A 130 8.73 -19.09 -10.20
C TYR A 130 7.20 -19.22 -10.19
N ARG A 131 6.66 -19.54 -11.36
CA ARG A 131 5.29 -20.04 -11.55
C ARG A 131 5.33 -21.53 -11.86
N GLY A 132 4.31 -22.27 -11.46
CA GLY A 132 4.21 -23.70 -11.79
C GLY A 132 3.16 -24.44 -10.97
N PRO A 133 3.07 -25.77 -11.10
CA PRO A 133 2.22 -26.60 -10.25
C PRO A 133 2.74 -26.71 -8.80
N GLY A 134 3.90 -26.11 -8.52
CA GLY A 134 4.56 -26.16 -7.22
C GLY A 134 5.37 -27.44 -7.03
N PRO A 135 6.15 -27.51 -5.95
CA PRO A 135 6.84 -28.73 -5.58
C PRO A 135 5.82 -29.81 -5.17
N LEU A 136 6.00 -31.03 -5.65
CA LEU A 136 5.27 -32.19 -5.13
C LEU A 136 5.70 -32.40 -3.68
N LEU A 137 4.76 -32.26 -2.74
CA LEU A 137 4.97 -32.56 -1.32
C LEU A 137 5.48 -34.01 -1.20
N GLY A 138 6.78 -34.18 -0.93
CA GLY A 138 7.42 -35.51 -0.78
C GLY A 138 8.67 -35.76 -1.63
N ALA A 139 9.02 -34.88 -2.57
CA ALA A 139 10.27 -34.99 -3.35
C ALA A 139 11.32 -33.99 -2.84
N PRO A 140 12.29 -34.40 -2.00
CA PRO A 140 13.33 -33.50 -1.53
C PRO A 140 14.29 -33.19 -2.69
N GLY A 141 14.41 -31.92 -3.05
CA GLY A 141 15.52 -31.42 -3.88
C GLY A 141 15.30 -31.38 -5.39
N GLY A 142 14.13 -31.78 -5.89
CA GLY A 142 13.79 -31.61 -7.31
C GLY A 142 13.11 -30.27 -7.56
N SER A 143 13.81 -29.32 -8.18
CA SER A 143 13.12 -28.32 -9.00
C SER A 143 12.31 -29.10 -10.02
N ASN A 144 10.99 -29.20 -9.83
CA ASN A 144 10.12 -29.81 -10.83
C ASN A 144 10.43 -29.11 -12.16
N SER A 145 10.74 -29.87 -13.21
CA SER A 145 11.12 -29.36 -14.54
C SER A 145 10.04 -28.50 -15.22
N LYS A 146 8.92 -28.27 -14.52
CA LYS A 146 7.76 -27.48 -14.94
C LYS A 146 7.65 -26.12 -14.23
N ASP A 147 8.48 -25.84 -13.22
CA ASP A 147 8.52 -24.51 -12.60
C ASP A 147 9.24 -23.54 -13.56
N GLU A 148 8.52 -22.54 -14.06
CA GLU A 148 9.06 -21.52 -14.94
C GLU A 148 9.48 -20.29 -14.14
N LYS A 149 10.71 -19.84 -14.33
CA LYS A 149 11.23 -18.64 -13.68
C LYS A 149 10.65 -17.40 -14.35
N ILE A 150 9.88 -16.61 -13.61
CA ILE A 150 9.27 -15.36 -14.09
C ILE A 150 10.07 -14.11 -13.70
N PHE A 151 10.92 -14.21 -12.69
CA PHE A 151 11.73 -13.08 -12.24
C PHE A 151 13.04 -13.55 -11.59
N HIS A 152 14.08 -12.76 -11.80
CA HIS A 152 15.41 -12.96 -11.22
C HIS A 152 16.02 -11.59 -10.88
N THR A 153 16.57 -11.46 -9.69
CA THR A 153 17.42 -10.30 -9.34
C THR A 153 18.48 -10.68 -8.31
N SER A 154 19.54 -9.90 -8.27
CA SER A 154 20.62 -10.00 -7.28
C SER A 154 20.71 -8.68 -6.51
N ARG A 155 20.85 -8.77 -5.18
CA ARG A 155 21.00 -7.62 -4.29
C ARG A 155 22.12 -7.88 -3.29
N PRO A 156 23.03 -6.92 -3.06
CA PRO A 156 24.01 -7.05 -2.01
C PRO A 156 23.32 -7.03 -0.65
N ILE A 157 23.78 -7.89 0.26
CA ILE A 157 23.34 -7.98 1.65
C ILE A 157 24.55 -7.99 2.58
N VAL A 158 24.34 -7.50 3.80
CA VAL A 158 25.31 -7.54 4.89
C VAL A 158 25.01 -8.75 5.77
N CYS A 159 26.05 -9.51 6.11
CA CYS A 159 25.97 -10.71 6.93
C CYS A 159 26.83 -10.55 8.19
N LEU A 160 26.27 -10.90 9.34
CA LEU A 160 26.95 -10.91 10.62
C LEU A 160 27.97 -12.06 10.69
N ALA A 161 29.23 -11.77 11.00
CA ALA A 161 30.23 -12.78 11.34
C ALA A 161 30.07 -13.27 12.78
N LEU A 162 30.65 -14.42 13.13
CA LEU A 162 30.62 -14.93 14.51
C LEU A 162 31.44 -14.05 15.48
N THR A 163 32.39 -13.31 14.93
CA THR A 163 33.27 -12.38 15.65
C THR A 163 32.69 -10.97 15.78
N ASP A 164 31.62 -10.66 15.05
CA ASP A 164 30.94 -9.37 15.15
C ASP A 164 30.17 -9.32 16.47
N SER A 165 30.60 -8.43 17.37
CA SER A 165 29.93 -8.16 18.63
C SER A 165 29.90 -6.67 18.87
N MET A 166 28.76 -6.16 19.32
CA MET A 166 28.65 -4.74 19.70
C MET A 166 29.26 -4.55 21.08
N SER A 167 30.11 -3.52 21.22
CA SER A 167 30.63 -3.17 22.54
C SER A 167 29.51 -2.56 23.40
N PRO A 168 29.53 -2.76 24.74
CA PRO A 168 28.56 -2.13 25.64
C PRO A 168 28.53 -0.59 25.54
N GLN A 169 29.67 0.02 25.19
CA GLN A 169 29.82 1.48 25.06
C GLN A 169 29.14 2.02 23.79
N GLU A 170 29.17 1.28 22.70
CA GLU A 170 28.46 1.64 21.46
C GLU A 170 26.94 1.54 21.64
N ILE A 171 26.47 0.52 22.38
CA ILE A 171 25.04 0.35 22.68
C ILE A 171 24.49 1.53 23.48
N GLU A 172 25.23 2.02 24.50
CA GLU A 172 24.81 3.20 25.28
C GLU A 172 24.76 4.50 24.45
N GLN A 173 25.53 4.58 23.35
CA GLN A 173 25.56 5.74 22.46
C GLN A 173 24.48 5.68 21.36
N LEU A 174 24.15 4.49 20.87
CA LEU A 174 23.30 4.29 19.69
C LEU A 174 21.81 4.16 20.02
N GLY A 175 21.42 3.69 21.21
CA GLY A 175 20.00 3.65 21.54
C GLY A 175 19.61 2.97 22.85
N PRO A 176 18.31 3.04 23.22
CA PRO A 176 17.80 2.48 24.48
C PRO A 176 17.70 0.94 24.47
N SER A 177 17.76 0.29 23.31
CA SER A 177 17.56 -1.15 23.13
C SER A 177 18.62 -1.74 22.20
N ARG A 178 19.19 -2.88 22.60
CA ARG A 178 20.14 -3.65 21.77
C ARG A 178 19.54 -4.13 20.46
N LEU A 179 18.24 -4.44 20.46
CA LEU A 179 17.55 -4.91 19.26
C LEU A 179 17.46 -3.80 18.21
N ASP A 180 17.17 -2.57 18.64
CA ASP A 180 17.01 -1.43 17.73
C ASP A 180 18.33 -1.10 17.01
N VAL A 181 19.46 -1.16 17.73
CA VAL A 181 20.80 -1.00 17.14
C VAL A 181 21.11 -2.15 16.18
N TYR A 182 20.70 -3.37 16.53
CA TYR A 182 20.87 -4.54 15.67
C TYR A 182 20.06 -4.45 14.39
N ASP A 183 18.85 -3.91 14.47
CA ASP A 183 17.98 -3.67 13.33
C ASP A 183 18.53 -2.56 12.43
N GLU A 184 19.11 -1.52 13.01
CA GLU A 184 19.70 -0.43 12.22
C GLU A 184 20.93 -0.88 11.42
N GLU A 185 21.80 -1.70 12.01
CA GLU A 185 23.06 -2.10 11.37
C GLU A 185 22.94 -3.35 10.48
N TRP A 186 22.16 -4.36 10.91
CA TRP A 186 22.23 -5.71 10.33
C TRP A 186 20.95 -6.16 9.62
N LEU A 187 19.86 -5.40 9.72
CA LEU A 187 18.62 -5.72 9.01
C LEU A 187 18.71 -5.32 7.54
N ASN A 188 18.73 -6.32 6.66
CA ASN A 188 18.70 -6.07 5.23
C ASN A 188 17.26 -5.86 4.78
N THR A 189 16.95 -4.64 4.32
CA THR A 189 15.64 -4.30 3.75
C THR A 189 15.72 -4.24 2.23
N ILE A 190 15.02 -5.15 1.55
CA ILE A 190 14.96 -5.22 0.09
C ILE A 190 13.50 -5.03 -0.36
N ARG A 191 13.27 -3.99 -1.16
CA ARG A 191 11.96 -3.69 -1.76
C ARG A 191 12.02 -3.82 -3.27
N ILE A 192 11.11 -4.64 -3.81
CA ILE A 192 10.94 -4.83 -5.26
C ILE A 192 9.48 -4.49 -5.58
N GLU A 193 9.27 -3.37 -6.27
CA GLU A 193 7.94 -2.88 -6.65
C GLU A 193 7.77 -2.93 -8.17
N ASP A 194 6.57 -3.26 -8.65
CA ASP A 194 6.15 -3.13 -10.06
C ASP A 194 6.97 -3.95 -11.09
N LYS A 195 7.82 -4.89 -10.66
CA LYS A 195 8.67 -5.68 -11.58
C LYS A 195 8.10 -7.03 -11.96
N ILE A 196 7.21 -7.59 -11.14
CA ILE A 196 6.72 -8.96 -11.29
C ILE A 196 5.24 -8.88 -11.65
N SER A 197 4.87 -9.47 -12.79
CA SER A 197 3.47 -9.55 -13.25
C SER A 197 3.00 -10.99 -13.11
N LEU A 198 1.80 -11.17 -12.59
CA LEU A 198 1.15 -12.45 -12.40
C LEU A 198 -0.14 -12.45 -13.20
N GLU A 199 -0.28 -13.43 -14.08
CA GLU A 199 -1.54 -13.67 -14.77
C GLU A 199 -2.50 -14.42 -13.85
N SER A 200 -3.80 -14.27 -14.10
CA SER A 200 -4.86 -14.97 -13.35
C SER A 200 -4.85 -16.51 -13.50
N SER A 201 -4.09 -17.04 -14.47
CA SER A 201 -3.96 -18.47 -14.76
C SER A 201 -3.00 -19.20 -13.81
N TYR A 202 -2.30 -18.48 -12.93
CA TYR A 202 -1.26 -19.09 -12.10
C TYR A 202 -1.86 -19.82 -10.90
N GLU A 203 -1.55 -21.11 -10.76
CA GLU A 203 -2.04 -21.96 -9.67
C GLU A 203 -1.16 -21.91 -8.42
N THR A 204 0.15 -21.76 -8.60
CA THR A 204 1.08 -21.61 -7.47
C THR A 204 2.15 -20.58 -7.77
N ILE A 205 2.63 -19.97 -6.70
CA ILE A 205 3.78 -19.08 -6.75
C ILE A 205 4.84 -19.57 -5.77
N SER A 206 6.10 -19.46 -6.18
CA SER A 206 7.21 -19.71 -5.27
C SER A 206 8.29 -18.64 -5.39
N VAL A 207 8.84 -18.27 -4.24
CA VAL A 207 9.94 -17.33 -4.08
C VAL A 207 11.10 -18.10 -3.49
N PHE A 208 12.23 -18.12 -4.19
CA PHE A 208 13.44 -18.78 -3.75
C PHE A 208 14.50 -17.72 -3.43
N LEU A 209 14.91 -17.70 -2.17
CA LEU A 209 15.93 -16.82 -1.64
C LEU A 209 17.20 -17.63 -1.44
N LYS A 210 18.25 -17.34 -2.19
CA LYS A 210 19.53 -18.05 -2.11
C LYS A 210 20.69 -17.07 -2.01
N THR A 211 21.74 -17.49 -1.32
CA THR A 211 23.00 -16.75 -1.22
C THR A 211 23.98 -17.29 -2.27
N GLU A 212 24.95 -16.48 -2.70
CA GLU A 212 26.01 -16.99 -3.57
C GLU A 212 26.94 -17.94 -2.79
N ILE A 213 27.09 -17.74 -1.47
CA ILE A 213 27.95 -18.54 -0.62
C ILE A 213 27.15 -19.53 0.25
N ALA A 214 27.45 -20.81 0.09
CA ALA A 214 26.79 -21.96 0.74
C ALA A 214 26.65 -21.94 2.27
N GLN A 215 27.47 -21.14 2.97
CA GLN A 215 27.63 -21.18 4.43
C GLN A 215 26.92 -20.03 5.14
N ARG A 216 25.99 -19.34 4.46
CA ARG A 216 25.17 -18.27 5.03
C ARG A 216 23.82 -18.81 5.48
N ASN A 217 23.36 -18.35 6.63
CA ASN A 217 22.01 -18.60 7.11
C ASN A 217 21.18 -17.32 6.94
N LEU A 218 20.01 -17.44 6.32
CA LEU A 218 19.07 -16.32 6.15
C LEU A 218 17.96 -16.46 7.18
N ILE A 219 17.80 -15.45 8.02
CA ILE A 219 16.74 -15.38 9.03
C ILE A 219 15.75 -14.32 8.56
N ILE A 220 14.56 -14.76 8.15
CA ILE A 220 13.52 -13.86 7.63
C ILE A 220 12.77 -13.22 8.79
N HIS A 221 12.70 -11.90 8.79
CA HIS A 221 11.93 -11.12 9.76
C HIS A 221 10.42 -11.30 9.49
N PRO A 222 9.56 -11.40 10.53
CA PRO A 222 8.12 -11.64 10.37
C PRO A 222 7.39 -10.55 9.57
N GLU A 223 7.90 -9.32 9.53
CA GLU A 223 7.32 -8.24 8.72
C GLU A 223 7.55 -8.41 7.21
N SER A 224 8.36 -9.39 6.81
CA SER A 224 8.54 -9.71 5.40
C SER A 224 7.24 -10.22 4.79
N GLY A 225 6.88 -9.70 3.64
CA GLY A 225 5.62 -10.03 3.01
C GLY A 225 5.62 -9.78 1.51
N ILE A 226 4.62 -10.38 0.88
CA ILE A 226 4.33 -10.23 -0.53
C ILE A 226 3.01 -9.47 -0.65
N LYS A 227 3.04 -8.33 -1.34
CA LYS A 227 1.83 -7.59 -1.66
C LYS A 227 1.39 -7.89 -3.09
N PHE A 228 0.21 -8.45 -3.22
CA PHE A 228 -0.47 -8.70 -4.49
C PHE A 228 -1.37 -7.53 -4.78
N ARG A 229 -1.18 -6.86 -5.91
CA ARG A 229 -1.93 -5.65 -6.27
C ARG A 229 -2.50 -5.80 -7.66
N MET A 230 -3.80 -5.59 -7.83
CA MET A 230 -4.43 -5.70 -9.15
C MET A 230 -3.79 -4.71 -10.13
N ASN A 231 -3.50 -5.18 -11.33
CA ASN A 231 -3.00 -4.39 -12.43
C ASN A 231 -4.18 -3.80 -13.20
N PHE A 232 -4.40 -2.49 -13.09
CA PHE A 232 -5.41 -1.80 -13.87
C PHE A 232 -4.74 -1.18 -15.10
N GLU A 233 -5.21 -1.54 -16.31
CA GLU A 233 -4.71 -0.96 -17.58
C GLU A 233 -4.78 0.57 -17.60
N GLN A 234 -5.78 1.14 -16.91
CA GLN A 234 -5.94 2.59 -16.76
C GLN A 234 -4.95 3.16 -15.73
N GLY A 235 -3.94 3.89 -16.21
CA GLY A 235 -2.86 4.44 -15.37
C GLY A 235 -3.31 5.30 -14.19
N LEU A 236 -4.47 5.97 -14.27
CA LEU A 236 -5.03 6.75 -13.16
C LEU A 236 -5.44 5.88 -11.97
N ARG A 237 -6.06 4.72 -12.20
CA ARG A 237 -6.42 3.77 -11.13
C ARG A 237 -5.18 3.23 -10.44
N ASN A 238 -4.16 2.88 -11.23
CA ASN A 238 -2.88 2.41 -10.71
C ASN A 238 -2.19 3.49 -9.85
N LEU A 239 -2.19 4.75 -10.30
CA LEU A 239 -1.68 5.88 -9.52
C LEU A 239 -2.46 6.07 -8.21
N MET A 240 -3.79 5.93 -8.25
CA MET A 240 -4.66 6.04 -7.08
C MET A 240 -4.44 4.92 -6.05
N LEU A 241 -4.06 3.72 -6.48
CA LEU A 241 -3.65 2.63 -5.59
C LEU A 241 -2.31 2.90 -4.95
N ARG A 242 -1.35 3.41 -5.73
CA ARG A 242 0.01 3.65 -5.25
C ARG A 242 0.09 4.82 -4.26
N LYS A 243 -0.67 5.89 -4.52
CA LYS A 243 -0.65 7.13 -3.73
C LYS A 243 -2.00 7.43 -3.10
N ARG A 244 -2.60 6.42 -2.43
CA ARG A 244 -3.94 6.49 -1.82
C ARG A 244 -4.20 7.80 -1.07
N PHE A 245 -3.30 8.21 -0.18
CA PHE A 245 -3.46 9.44 0.60
C PHE A 245 -3.50 10.71 -0.28
N LEU A 246 -2.54 10.84 -1.21
CA LEU A 246 -2.47 12.00 -2.11
C LEU A 246 -3.69 12.05 -3.02
N SER A 247 -4.08 10.91 -3.59
CA SER A 247 -5.28 10.80 -4.41
C SER A 247 -6.54 11.17 -3.63
N TYR A 248 -6.60 10.79 -2.34
CA TYR A 248 -7.73 11.13 -1.48
C TYR A 248 -7.83 12.64 -1.24
N ILE A 249 -6.73 13.31 -0.94
CA ILE A 249 -6.69 14.78 -0.75
C ILE A 249 -7.09 15.50 -2.04
N ILE A 250 -6.45 15.15 -3.16
CA ILE A 250 -6.72 15.78 -4.46
C ILE A 250 -8.18 15.55 -4.87
N GLY A 251 -8.67 14.34 -4.68
CA GLY A 251 -10.05 13.97 -4.97
C GLY A 251 -11.07 14.76 -4.18
N ILE A 252 -10.91 14.84 -2.85
CA ILE A 252 -11.75 15.68 -2.00
C ILE A 252 -11.72 17.13 -2.48
N SER A 253 -10.54 17.67 -2.78
CA SER A 253 -10.40 19.05 -3.24
C SER A 253 -11.16 19.32 -4.55
N ILE A 254 -11.14 18.38 -5.50
CA ILE A 254 -11.87 18.49 -6.76
C ILE A 254 -13.38 18.46 -6.51
N PHE A 255 -13.87 17.48 -5.73
CA PHE A 255 -15.30 17.38 -5.41
C PHE A 255 -15.79 18.58 -4.60
N HIS A 256 -14.99 19.07 -3.68
CA HIS A 256 -15.26 20.29 -2.92
C HIS A 256 -15.42 21.49 -3.87
N CYS A 257 -14.50 21.69 -4.82
CA CYS A 257 -14.58 22.75 -5.82
C CYS A 257 -15.86 22.64 -6.68
N ILE A 258 -16.20 21.43 -7.14
CA ILE A 258 -17.42 21.18 -7.92
C ILE A 258 -18.67 21.55 -7.12
N ILE A 259 -18.77 21.11 -5.86
CA ILE A 259 -19.92 21.41 -5.00
C ILE A 259 -20.00 22.91 -4.71
N CYS A 260 -18.87 23.57 -4.46
CA CYS A 260 -18.82 25.03 -4.30
C CYS A 260 -19.37 25.77 -5.52
N VAL A 261 -18.98 25.36 -6.74
CA VAL A 261 -19.49 25.94 -7.98
C VAL A 261 -21.01 25.72 -8.11
N LEU A 262 -21.50 24.52 -7.79
CA LEU A 262 -22.94 24.21 -7.81
C LEU A 262 -23.72 25.05 -6.79
N PHE A 263 -23.21 25.21 -5.57
CA PHE A 263 -23.79 26.08 -4.54
C PHE A 263 -23.80 27.55 -4.96
N PHE A 264 -22.74 28.02 -5.62
CA PHE A 264 -22.67 29.37 -6.14
C PHE A 264 -23.70 29.61 -7.25
N ILE A 265 -23.80 28.69 -8.22
CA ILE A 265 -24.78 28.79 -9.31
C ILE A 265 -26.20 28.78 -8.76
N THR A 266 -26.52 27.85 -7.85
CA THR A 266 -27.85 27.75 -7.24
C THR A 266 -28.19 28.96 -6.37
N GLY A 267 -27.22 29.51 -5.63
CA GLY A 267 -27.40 30.76 -4.89
C GLY A 267 -27.69 31.96 -5.81
N CYS A 268 -26.92 32.10 -6.90
CA CYS A 268 -27.13 33.14 -7.90
C CYS A 268 -28.49 33.04 -8.57
N THR A 269 -28.91 31.84 -8.98
CA THR A 269 -30.24 31.64 -9.61
C THR A 269 -31.36 31.93 -8.62
N ALA A 270 -31.28 31.42 -7.39
CA ALA A 270 -32.27 31.70 -6.34
C ALA A 270 -32.41 33.21 -6.07
N PHE A 271 -31.28 33.94 -5.98
CA PHE A 271 -31.29 35.38 -5.79
C PHE A 271 -31.97 36.13 -6.95
N ILE A 272 -31.67 35.74 -8.21
CA ILE A 272 -32.32 36.31 -9.40
C ILE A 272 -33.84 36.07 -9.36
N PHE A 273 -34.28 34.87 -8.96
CA PHE A 273 -35.71 34.55 -8.84
C PHE A 273 -36.41 35.37 -7.76
N VAL A 274 -35.82 35.50 -6.58
CA VAL A 274 -36.38 36.31 -5.47
C VAL A 274 -36.48 37.77 -5.88
N ARG A 275 -35.43 38.32 -6.51
CA ARG A 275 -35.44 39.71 -7.00
C ARG A 275 -36.55 39.95 -8.02
N LYS A 276 -36.70 39.06 -9.01
CA LYS A 276 -37.80 39.13 -9.99
C LYS A 276 -39.18 39.04 -9.33
N GLY A 277 -39.32 38.22 -8.28
CA GLY A 277 -40.56 38.12 -7.50
C GLY A 277 -40.92 39.43 -6.77
N GLN A 278 -39.95 40.09 -6.15
CA GLN A 278 -40.17 41.37 -5.48
C GLN A 278 -40.49 42.51 -6.45
N GLU A 279 -39.86 42.55 -7.63
CA GLU A 279 -40.18 43.54 -8.67
C GLU A 279 -41.63 43.39 -9.20
N LYS A 280 -42.15 42.17 -9.29
CA LYS A 280 -43.56 41.92 -9.64
C LYS A 280 -44.52 42.38 -8.54
N SER A 281 -44.20 42.12 -7.27
CA SER A 281 -45.03 42.54 -6.14
C SER A 281 -45.13 44.07 -6.03
N LYS A 282 -44.04 44.81 -6.26
CA LYS A 282 -44.05 46.29 -6.29
C LYS A 282 -44.86 46.90 -7.45
N LYS A 283 -45.10 46.17 -8.54
CA LYS A 283 -45.94 46.64 -9.65
C LYS A 283 -47.44 46.47 -9.39
N HIS A 284 -47.82 45.72 -8.36
CA HIS A 284 -49.21 45.43 -7.99
C HIS A 284 -49.68 46.07 -6.68
N SER A 285 -48.82 46.84 -5.98
CA SER A 285 -49.21 47.74 -4.89
C SER A 285 -49.18 49.18 -5.36
#